data_AF-W1DKN8-F1
#
_entry.id   AF-W1DKN8-F1
#
_cell.length_a   1.000
_cell.length_b   1.000
_cell.length_c   1.000
_cell.angle_alpha   90.00
_cell.angle_beta   90.00
_cell.angle_gamma   90.00
#
_symmetry.space_group_name_H-M   'P 1'
#
loop_
_entity.id
_entity.type
_entity.pdbx_description
1 polymer ?
#
loop_
_entity_poly.entity_id
_entity_poly.type
_entity_poly.pdbx_seq_one_letter_code
_entity_poly.pdbx_strand_id
1 'polypeptide(L)'
;MKGDITILADSGIRNGLDVVRMIALGADSVLLGRAYLYALATHGKQGVANLLNLIEKEMKVAMTLTGAKSIREISRDSLVQNAEALQTFDALKQNNAA
;
A
#
# COMPACT_ATOMS: atom_id res chain seq x y z
N MET A 1 -20.65 1.41 1.27
CA MET A 1 -19.60 1.24 0.26
C MET A 1 -18.59 0.16 0.62
N LYS A 2 -17.96 0.15 1.82
CA LYS A 2 -17.11 -1.00 2.20
C LYS A 2 -18.00 -2.25 2.26
N GLY A 3 -17.80 -3.19 1.32
CA GLY A 3 -18.60 -4.41 1.17
C GLY A 3 -19.48 -4.48 -0.09
N ASP A 4 -19.74 -3.35 -0.77
CA ASP A 4 -20.61 -3.32 -1.97
C ASP A 4 -19.81 -3.37 -3.27
N ILE A 5 -18.54 -2.92 -3.24
CA ILE A 5 -17.65 -2.82 -4.38
C ILE A 5 -16.24 -3.21 -3.93
N THR A 6 -15.56 -4.04 -4.71
CA THR A 6 -14.15 -4.41 -4.49
C THR A 6 -13.23 -3.26 -4.88
N ILE A 7 -12.37 -2.83 -3.95
CA ILE A 7 -11.40 -1.76 -4.14
C ILE A 7 -10.02 -2.36 -4.40
N LEU A 8 -9.54 -2.21 -5.63
CA LEU A 8 -8.19 -2.57 -6.05
C LEU A 8 -7.31 -1.31 -6.09
N ALA A 9 -6.17 -1.32 -5.40
CA ALA A 9 -5.21 -0.22 -5.41
C ALA A 9 -3.97 -0.58 -6.24
N ASP A 10 -3.50 0.37 -7.04
CA ASP A 10 -2.26 0.25 -7.83
C ASP A 10 -1.54 1.62 -7.87
N SER A 11 -0.44 1.68 -8.59
CA SER A 11 0.46 2.82 -8.79
C SER A 11 1.44 3.04 -7.65
N GLY A 12 2.72 2.83 -7.94
CA GLY A 12 3.83 3.22 -7.07
C GLY A 12 4.16 2.27 -5.90
N ILE A 13 3.59 1.06 -5.88
CA ILE A 13 3.90 0.04 -4.86
C ILE A 13 5.30 -0.51 -5.08
N ARG A 14 6.17 -0.33 -4.07
CA ARG A 14 7.61 -0.70 -4.15
C ARG A 14 8.05 -1.70 -3.09
N ASN A 15 7.33 -1.80 -1.99
CA ASN A 15 7.67 -2.64 -0.83
C ASN A 15 6.41 -3.08 -0.08
N GLY A 16 6.57 -3.96 0.93
CA GLY A 16 5.46 -4.46 1.73
C GLY A 16 4.78 -3.42 2.62
N LEU A 17 5.48 -2.35 3.02
CA LEU A 17 4.87 -1.25 3.79
C LEU A 17 3.87 -0.45 2.94
N ASP A 18 4.19 -0.23 1.66
CA ASP A 18 3.26 0.40 0.72
C ASP A 18 1.95 -0.41 0.61
N VAL A 19 2.04 -1.74 0.58
CA VAL A 19 0.88 -2.65 0.56
C VAL A 19 0.03 -2.50 1.83
N VAL A 20 0.65 -2.59 3.01
CA VAL A 20 -0.04 -2.43 4.30
C VAL A 20 -0.74 -1.08 4.38
N ARG A 21 -0.09 0.00 3.92
CA ARG A 21 -0.69 1.34 3.90
C ARG A 21 -1.93 1.41 3.00
N MET A 22 -1.90 0.80 1.81
CA MET A 22 -3.06 0.81 0.93
C MET A 22 -4.24 0.01 1.51
N ILE A 23 -3.96 -1.13 2.15
CA ILE A 23 -4.98 -1.91 2.85
C ILE A 23 -5.58 -1.10 4.01
N ALA A 24 -4.73 -0.44 4.81
CA ALA A 24 -5.17 0.45 5.89
C ALA A 24 -6.05 1.61 5.40
N LEU A 25 -5.78 2.14 4.19
CA LEU A 25 -6.59 3.18 3.56
C LEU A 25 -7.94 2.67 3.04
N GLY A 26 -8.11 1.36 2.89
CA GLY A 26 -9.36 0.69 2.53
C GLY A 26 -9.31 -0.18 1.27
N ALA A 27 -8.13 -0.46 0.71
CA ALA A 27 -8.01 -1.39 -0.42
C ALA A 27 -8.29 -2.84 0.02
N ASP A 28 -9.02 -3.59 -0.80
CA ASP A 28 -9.23 -5.03 -0.64
C ASP A 28 -8.05 -5.84 -1.21
N SER A 29 -7.38 -5.29 -2.24
CA SER A 29 -6.16 -5.86 -2.81
C SER A 29 -5.26 -4.79 -3.42
N VAL A 30 -3.99 -5.12 -3.57
CA VAL A 30 -2.94 -4.21 -4.04
C VAL A 30 -2.18 -4.86 -5.19
N LEU A 31 -2.06 -4.13 -6.31
CA LEU A 31 -1.44 -4.60 -7.54
C LEU A 31 0.05 -4.22 -7.58
N LEU A 32 0.86 -5.09 -8.18
CA LEU A 32 2.29 -4.86 -8.37
C LEU A 32 2.59 -4.68 -9.86
N GLY A 33 2.78 -3.42 -10.27
CA GLY A 33 3.18 -3.08 -11.64
C GLY A 33 4.70 -3.18 -11.85
N ARG A 34 5.36 -2.02 -11.93
CA ARG A 34 6.78 -1.91 -12.33
C ARG A 34 7.74 -2.76 -11.47
N ALA A 35 7.49 -2.88 -10.16
CA ALA A 35 8.32 -3.71 -9.29
C ALA A 35 8.39 -5.16 -9.77
N TYR A 36 7.23 -5.74 -10.11
CA TYR A 36 7.14 -7.09 -10.68
C TYR A 36 7.92 -7.21 -11.99
N LEU A 37 7.70 -6.26 -12.91
CA LEU A 37 8.34 -6.27 -14.22
C LEU A 37 9.87 -6.15 -14.11
N TYR A 38 10.39 -5.31 -13.21
CA TYR A 38 11.83 -5.16 -13.02
C TYR A 38 12.47 -6.39 -12.38
N ALA A 39 11.78 -7.04 -11.44
CA ALA A 39 12.24 -8.30 -10.86
C ALA A 39 12.30 -9.40 -11.94
N LEU A 40 11.28 -9.48 -12.79
CA LEU A 40 11.23 -10.39 -13.93
C LEU A 40 12.36 -10.12 -14.93
N ALA A 41 12.58 -8.86 -15.30
CA ALA A 41 13.63 -8.49 -16.25
C ALA A 41 15.04 -8.77 -15.71
N THR A 42 15.26 -8.59 -14.40
CA THR A 42 16.58 -8.77 -13.78
C THR A 42 16.96 -10.24 -13.62
N HIS A 43 16.03 -11.08 -13.13
CA HIS A 43 16.38 -12.46 -12.76
C HIS A 43 15.23 -13.46 -13.03
N GLY A 44 14.39 -13.16 -14.02
CA GLY A 44 13.30 -14.01 -14.45
C GLY A 44 12.34 -14.38 -13.32
N LYS A 45 11.83 -15.61 -13.38
CA LYS A 45 10.94 -16.19 -12.35
C LYS A 45 11.54 -16.12 -10.94
N GLN A 46 12.85 -16.35 -10.80
CA GLN A 46 13.52 -16.33 -9.50
C GLN A 46 13.54 -14.91 -8.91
N GLY A 47 13.75 -13.89 -9.75
CA GLY A 47 13.64 -12.49 -9.35
C GLY A 47 12.25 -12.14 -8.83
N VAL A 48 11.20 -12.54 -9.56
CA VAL A 48 9.80 -12.36 -9.13
C VAL A 48 9.52 -13.07 -7.80
N ALA A 49 9.97 -14.33 -7.65
CA ALA A 49 9.78 -15.07 -6.41
C ALA A 49 10.47 -14.37 -5.22
N ASN A 50 11.69 -13.85 -5.43
CA ASN A 50 12.39 -13.08 -4.41
C ASN A 50 11.67 -11.78 -4.04
N LEU A 51 11.14 -11.04 -5.03
CA LEU A 51 10.35 -9.82 -4.78
C LEU A 51 9.11 -10.12 -3.93
N LEU A 52 8.33 -11.15 -4.29
CA LEU A 52 7.12 -11.50 -3.55
C LEU A 52 7.45 -11.91 -2.10
N ASN A 53 8.52 -12.69 -1.91
CA ASN A 53 9.02 -13.05 -0.58
C ASN A 53 9.46 -11.82 0.23
N LEU A 54 10.09 -10.84 -0.41
CA LEU A 54 10.52 -9.61 0.26
C LEU A 54 9.31 -8.78 0.71
N ILE A 55 8.34 -8.58 -0.19
CA ILE A 55 7.08 -7.88 0.11
C ILE A 55 6.37 -8.56 1.28
N GLU A 56 6.24 -9.88 1.27
CA GLU A 56 5.60 -10.63 2.37
C GLU A 56 6.34 -10.41 3.71
N LYS A 57 7.67 -10.46 3.72
CA LYS A 57 8.47 -10.24 4.93
C LYS A 57 8.30 -8.81 5.46
N GLU A 58 8.34 -7.81 4.57
CA GLU A 58 8.14 -6.41 4.94
C GLU A 58 6.72 -6.15 5.46
N MET A 59 5.69 -6.78 4.87
CA MET A 59 4.32 -6.75 5.39
C MET A 59 4.28 -7.30 6.82
N LYS A 60 4.91 -8.45 7.10
CA LYS A 60 4.97 -9.04 8.45
C LYS A 60 5.67 -8.11 9.44
N VAL A 61 6.75 -7.44 9.05
CA VAL A 61 7.43 -6.44 9.88
C VAL A 61 6.48 -5.28 10.21
N ALA A 62 5.84 -4.69 9.20
CA ALA A 62 4.90 -3.58 9.39
C ALA A 62 3.72 -3.97 10.29
N MET A 63 3.13 -5.15 10.07
CA MET A 63 2.06 -5.72 10.88
C MET A 63 2.49 -5.93 12.34
N THR A 64 3.69 -6.47 12.56
CA THR A 64 4.25 -6.68 13.91
C THR A 64 4.41 -5.35 14.65
N LEU A 65 4.96 -4.33 13.97
CA LEU A 65 5.18 -3.01 14.55
C LEU A 65 3.89 -2.23 14.80
N THR A 66 2.82 -2.54 14.06
CA THR A 66 1.50 -1.91 14.20
C THR A 66 0.52 -2.75 15.03
N GLY A 67 0.94 -3.89 15.56
CA GLY A 67 0.13 -4.77 16.39
C GLY A 67 -0.95 -5.57 15.65
N ALA A 68 -0.96 -5.56 14.31
CA ALA A 68 -1.93 -6.31 13.51
C ALA A 68 -1.49 -7.78 13.38
N LYS A 69 -2.27 -8.73 13.91
CA LYS A 69 -1.95 -10.17 13.86
C LYS A 69 -2.36 -10.82 12.54
N SER A 70 -3.25 -10.16 11.80
CA SER A 70 -3.75 -10.61 10.51
C SER A 70 -3.98 -9.42 9.57
N ILE A 71 -4.03 -9.67 8.25
CA ILE A 71 -4.30 -8.63 7.26
C ILE A 71 -5.66 -7.94 7.53
N ARG A 72 -6.63 -8.68 8.07
CA ARG A 72 -7.97 -8.16 8.40
C ARG A 72 -7.97 -7.16 9.56
N GLU A 73 -6.94 -7.18 10.40
CA GLU A 73 -6.77 -6.23 11.51
C GLU A 73 -6.09 -4.93 11.07
N ILE A 74 -5.55 -4.87 9.85
CA ILE A 74 -5.00 -3.64 9.29
C ILE A 74 -6.15 -2.66 9.06
N SER A 75 -6.06 -1.49 9.69
CA SER A 75 -7.11 -0.47 9.65
C SER A 75 -6.50 0.93 9.52
N ARG A 76 -7.35 1.96 9.44
CA ARG A 76 -6.90 3.36 9.48
C ARG A 76 -6.15 3.71 10.76
N ASP A 77 -6.33 2.96 11.85
CA ASP A 77 -5.62 3.17 13.11
C ASP A 77 -4.14 2.77 13.02
N SER A 78 -3.78 1.97 12.01
CA SER A 78 -2.38 1.66 11.68
C SER A 78 -1.63 2.84 11.05
N LEU A 79 -2.32 3.95 10.75
CA LEU A 79 -1.76 5.13 10.09
C LEU A 79 -1.78 6.34 11.02
N VAL A 80 -0.70 7.11 10.99
CA VAL A 80 -0.69 8.45 11.60
C VAL A 80 -1.54 9.39 10.75
N GLN A 81 -2.48 10.08 11.38
CA GLN A 81 -3.26 11.13 10.73
C GLN A 81 -2.37 12.37 10.57
N ASN A 82 -1.96 12.67 9.33
CA ASN A 82 -1.25 13.91 9.05
C ASN A 82 -2.24 14.99 8.60
N ALA A 83 -2.83 15.67 9.59
CA ALA A 83 -3.82 16.74 9.37
C ALA A 83 -3.23 17.92 8.57
N GLU A 84 -1.95 18.24 8.75
CA GLU A 84 -1.27 19.35 8.07
C GLU A 84 -1.07 19.07 6.57
N ALA A 85 -0.72 17.84 6.22
CA ALA A 85 -0.63 17.43 4.82
C ALA A 85 -1.98 17.52 4.12
N LEU A 86 -3.07 17.09 4.77
CA LEU A 86 -4.42 17.18 4.22
C LEU A 86 -4.86 18.63 3.99
N GLN A 87 -4.63 19.52 4.96
CA GLN A 87 -4.91 20.95 4.81
C GLN A 87 -4.15 21.58 3.63
N THR A 88 -2.90 21.15 3.41
CA THR A 88 -2.09 21.60 2.28
C THR A 88 -2.70 21.16 0.94
N PHE A 89 -3.15 19.90 0.83
CA PHE A 89 -3.82 19.40 -0.38
C PHE A 89 -5.16 20.10 -0.64
N ASP A 90 -5.93 20.39 0.40
CA ASP A 90 -7.20 21.12 0.27
C ASP A 90 -6.98 22.56 -0.20
N ALA A 91 -5.96 23.25 0.33
CA ALA A 91 -5.56 24.58 -0.12
C ALA A 91 -5.13 24.58 -1.60
N LEU A 92 -4.38 23.57 -2.05
CA LEU A 92 -3.97 23.44 -3.45
C LEU A 92 -5.16 23.18 -4.40
N LYS A 93 -6.16 22.41 -3.97
CA LYS A 93 -7.38 22.19 -4.76
C LYS A 93 -8.19 23.46 -4.94
N GLN A 94 -8.30 24.30 -3.89
CA GLN A 94 -9.03 25.57 -3.96
C GLN A 94 -8.35 26.55 -4.93
N ASN A 95 -7.01 26.59 -4.94
CA ASN A 95 -6.25 27.50 -5.82
C ASN A 95 -6.24 27.07 -7.29
N ASN A 96 -6.45 25.79 -7.61
CA ASN A 96 -6.49 25.30 -8.99
C ASN A 96 -7.91 25.27 -9.60
N ALA A 97 -8.93 25.66 -8.82
CA ALA A 97 -10.32 25.74 -9.26
C ALA A 97 -10.79 27.19 -9.56
N ALA A 98 -9.89 28.17 -9.45
CA ALA A 98 -10.05 29.58 -9.83
C ALA A 98 -9.26 29.87 -11.11
#